data_AF-X0ZK29-F1
#
_entry.id   AF-X0ZK29-F1
#
_cell.length_a   1.000
_cell.length_b   1.000
_cell.length_c   1.000
_cell.angle_alpha   90.00
_cell.angle_beta   90.00
_cell.angle_gamma   90.00
#
_symmetry.space_group_name_H-M   'P 1'
#
loop_
_entity.id
_entity.type
_entity.pdbx_description
1 polymer ?
#
loop_
_entity_poly.entity_id
_entity_poly.type
_entity_poly.pdbx_seq_one_letter_code
_entity_poly.pdbx_strand_id
1 'polypeptide(L)'
;MSNTCSAPLSLKGRAKRPFQIYNSDSDAHYEKIIEIDVSKIEPQVAFPHLPENAKPISKAKGIKIDQSIIGSCTNGRIEDLCIAAEILKGQQVHSEVRLIIIPATQ
;
A
#
# COMPACT_ATOMS: atom_id res chain seq x y z
N MET A 1 -0.14 20.99 1.77
CA MET A 1 -1.32 21.01 0.86
C MET A 1 -0.94 20.26 -0.42
N SER A 2 -1.08 18.94 -0.39
CA SER A 2 -0.71 18.06 -1.51
C SER A 2 -1.87 17.98 -2.51
N ASN A 3 -1.67 18.59 -3.69
CA ASN A 3 -2.55 18.46 -4.85
C ASN A 3 -2.47 17.04 -5.44
N THR A 4 -3.24 16.08 -4.94
CA THR A 4 -3.27 14.70 -5.49
C THR A 4 -4.57 14.29 -6.14
N CYS A 5 -5.58 15.15 -6.21
CA CYS A 5 -6.77 14.93 -7.05
C CYS A 5 -6.76 15.80 -8.32
N SER A 6 -5.59 16.07 -8.89
CA SER A 6 -5.52 16.43 -10.32
C SER A 6 -5.83 15.19 -11.16
N ALA A 7 -6.42 15.35 -12.35
CA ALA A 7 -6.64 14.26 -13.31
C ALA A 7 -5.42 13.33 -13.29
N PRO A 8 -5.56 12.03 -12.95
CA PRO A 8 -4.41 11.15 -12.88
C PRO A 8 -3.66 11.26 -14.21
N LEU A 9 -2.33 11.38 -14.15
CA LEU A 9 -1.48 11.60 -15.33
C LEU A 9 -1.79 10.56 -16.43
N SER A 10 -2.27 9.38 -16.02
CA SER A 10 -2.74 8.29 -16.86
C SER A 10 -3.96 8.61 -17.74
N LEU A 11 -4.77 9.62 -17.43
CA LEU A 11 -5.93 10.01 -18.26
C LEU A 11 -5.54 10.96 -19.39
N LYS A 12 -4.42 11.69 -19.28
CA LYS A 12 -3.97 12.61 -20.34
C LYS A 12 -3.63 11.80 -21.60
N GLY A 13 -4.39 12.03 -22.67
CA GLY A 13 -4.23 11.32 -23.94
C GLY A 13 -4.79 9.89 -23.99
N ARG A 14 -5.33 9.36 -22.88
CA ARG A 14 -5.95 8.02 -22.84
C ARG A 14 -7.46 8.05 -22.60
N ALA A 15 -7.98 9.16 -22.06
CA ALA A 15 -9.41 9.34 -21.86
C ALA A 15 -10.12 9.47 -23.22
N LYS A 16 -10.98 8.50 -23.55
CA LYS A 16 -11.79 8.51 -24.77
C LYS A 16 -13.02 9.43 -24.67
N ARG A 17 -13.35 9.87 -23.46
CA ARG A 17 -14.51 10.72 -23.16
C ARG A 17 -14.06 11.91 -22.32
N PRO A 18 -14.71 13.08 -22.47
CA PRO A 18 -14.51 14.18 -21.54
C PRO A 18 -14.86 13.72 -20.13
N PHE A 19 -14.06 14.13 -19.15
CA PHE A 19 -14.27 13.82 -17.75
C PHE A 19 -14.24 15.12 -16.95
N GLN A 20 -15.02 15.15 -15.88
CA GLN A 20 -15.03 16.24 -14.91
C GLN A 20 -14.47 15.72 -13.59
N ILE A 21 -13.60 16.51 -12.97
CA ILE A 21 -13.06 16.21 -11.64
C ILE A 21 -14.03 16.80 -10.63
N TYR A 22 -14.51 15.98 -9.71
CA TYR A 22 -15.28 16.42 -8.56
C TYR A 22 -14.39 16.42 -7.33
N ASN A 23 -14.46 17.50 -6.55
CA ASN A 23 -13.82 17.64 -5.25
C ASN A 23 -14.91 17.96 -4.22
N SER A 24 -14.64 17.69 -2.95
CA SER A 24 -15.50 18.14 -1.86
C SER A 24 -15.58 19.68 -1.84
N ASP A 25 -16.73 20.20 -1.41
CA ASP A 25 -16.92 21.64 -1.21
C ASP A 25 -15.99 22.15 -0.10
N SER A 26 -15.54 23.41 -0.21
CA SER A 26 -14.62 24.02 0.75
C SER A 26 -15.24 24.21 2.15
N ASP A 27 -16.56 24.24 2.23
CA ASP A 27 -17.38 24.38 3.43
C ASP A 27 -18.08 23.07 3.83
N ALA A 28 -17.64 21.93 3.29
CA ALA A 28 -18.18 20.62 3.65
C ALA A 28 -18.04 20.34 5.16
N HIS A 29 -19.17 20.00 5.80
CA HIS A 29 -19.20 19.60 7.20
C HIS A 29 -19.05 18.08 7.33
N TYR A 30 -18.07 17.64 8.12
CA TYR A 30 -17.80 16.22 8.38
C TYR A 30 -18.35 15.84 9.77
N GLU A 31 -18.94 14.64 9.89
CA GLU A 31 -19.37 14.10 11.20
C GLU A 31 -18.20 13.98 12.18
N LYS A 32 -17.01 13.62 11.67
CA LYS A 32 -15.79 13.43 12.44
C LYS A 32 -14.56 13.76 11.61
N ILE A 33 -13.63 14.49 12.21
CA ILE A 33 -12.30 14.77 11.63
C ILE A 33 -11.28 13.95 12.41
N ILE A 34 -10.43 13.19 11.70
CA ILE A 34 -9.36 12.37 12.28
C ILE A 34 -8.03 12.91 11.76
N GLU A 35 -7.22 13.47 12.64
CA GLU A 35 -5.88 13.94 12.32
C GLU A 35 -4.85 12.83 12.60
N ILE A 36 -4.03 12.51 11.60
CA ILE A 36 -3.04 11.44 11.67
C ILE A 36 -1.67 12.01 11.34
N ASP A 37 -0.76 11.96 12.31
CA ASP A 37 0.64 12.32 12.12
C ASP A 37 1.44 11.12 11.58
N VAL A 38 1.64 11.10 10.27
CA VAL A 38 2.34 10.01 9.57
C VAL A 38 3.82 9.90 9.93
N SER A 39 4.44 10.98 10.45
CA SER A 39 5.86 10.96 10.84
C SER A 39 6.14 10.07 12.04
N LYS A 40 5.10 9.72 12.81
CA LYS A 40 5.17 8.90 14.01
C LYS A 40 4.76 7.44 13.77
N ILE A 41 4.47 7.07 12.52
CA ILE A 41 3.94 5.73 12.17
C ILE A 41 5.09 4.82 11.73
N GLU A 42 5.35 3.77 12.51
CA GLU A 42 6.18 2.63 12.10
C GLU A 42 5.49 1.83 10.97
N PRO A 43 6.22 1.01 10.19
CA PRO A 43 5.59 -0.02 9.37
C PRO A 43 4.60 -0.86 10.19
N GLN A 44 3.41 -1.08 9.66
CA GLN A 44 2.32 -1.76 10.35
C GLN A 44 2.10 -3.18 9.81
N VAL A 45 1.68 -4.09 10.68
CA VAL A 45 1.25 -5.44 10.32
C VAL A 45 -0.11 -5.72 10.96
N ALA A 46 -1.08 -6.16 10.17
CA ALA A 46 -2.35 -6.64 10.69
C ALA A 46 -2.19 -8.07 11.21
N PHE A 47 -2.46 -8.26 12.50
CA PHE A 47 -2.40 -9.58 13.13
C PHE A 47 -3.70 -10.35 12.86
N PRO A 48 -3.67 -11.69 12.85
CA PRO A 48 -4.90 -12.47 12.74
C PRO A 48 -5.93 -12.11 13.82
N HIS A 49 -7.23 -12.18 13.56
CA HIS A 49 -7.91 -12.59 12.31
C HIS A 49 -8.64 -11.43 11.62
N LEU A 50 -8.45 -10.19 12.07
CA LEU A 50 -9.18 -9.01 11.58
C LEU A 50 -8.21 -7.93 11.07
N PRO A 51 -8.51 -7.24 9.96
CA PRO A 51 -7.66 -6.18 9.42
C PRO A 51 -7.41 -5.02 10.39
N GLU A 52 -8.38 -4.72 11.26
CA GLU A 52 -8.29 -3.65 12.27
C GLU A 52 -7.27 -3.94 13.38
N ASN A 53 -6.81 -5.20 13.52
CA ASN A 53 -5.78 -5.61 14.48
C ASN A 53 -4.37 -5.23 13.99
N ALA A 54 -4.22 -4.02 13.47
CA ALA A 54 -2.96 -3.45 13.03
C ALA A 54 -2.08 -3.10 14.23
N LYS A 55 -0.84 -3.57 14.20
CA LYS A 55 0.18 -3.29 15.21
C LYS A 55 1.47 -2.84 14.55
N PRO A 56 2.28 -2.01 15.23
CA PRO A 56 3.62 -1.69 14.78
C PRO A 56 4.46 -2.96 14.59
N ILE A 57 5.31 -2.96 13.55
CA ILE A 57 6.18 -4.10 13.23
C ILE A 57 7.07 -4.51 14.40
N SER A 58 7.43 -3.57 15.29
CA SER A 58 8.16 -3.83 16.53
C SER A 58 7.46 -4.86 17.44
N LYS A 59 6.14 -5.03 17.35
CA LYS A 59 5.36 -6.05 18.08
C LYS A 59 5.36 -7.43 17.43
N ALA A 60 5.85 -7.57 16.19
CA ALA A 60 5.93 -8.84 15.46
C ALA A 60 7.26 -9.58 15.65
N LYS A 61 8.17 -9.07 16.50
CA LYS A 61 9.50 -9.66 16.71
C LYS A 61 9.39 -11.09 17.24
N GLY A 62 10.14 -12.01 16.61
CA GLY A 62 10.20 -13.42 17.01
C GLY A 62 9.07 -14.29 16.45
N ILE A 63 8.12 -13.70 15.72
CA ILE A 63 7.13 -14.48 14.97
C ILE A 63 7.83 -15.10 13.76
N LYS A 64 7.79 -16.42 13.67
CA LYS A 64 8.22 -17.15 12.48
C LYS A 64 7.10 -17.13 11.44
N ILE A 65 7.48 -17.01 10.18
CA ILE A 65 6.59 -17.17 9.04
C ILE A 65 7.09 -18.35 8.22
N ASP A 66 6.15 -19.12 7.67
CA ASP A 66 6.48 -20.22 6.75
C ASP A 66 6.34 -19.78 5.28
N GLN A 67 5.57 -18.72 5.04
CA GLN A 67 5.29 -18.20 3.70
C GLN A 67 5.19 -16.68 3.68
N SER A 68 5.70 -16.08 2.60
CA SER A 68 5.51 -14.68 2.27
C SER A 68 4.94 -14.55 0.86
N ILE A 69 3.91 -13.72 0.71
CA ILE A 69 3.30 -13.40 -0.58
C ILE A 69 3.49 -11.91 -0.82
N ILE A 70 4.14 -11.56 -1.92
CA ILE A 70 4.31 -10.18 -2.38
C ILE A 70 3.51 -10.02 -3.66
N GLY A 71 2.50 -9.17 -3.59
CA GLY A 71 1.64 -8.87 -4.74
C GLY A 71 0.22 -9.39 -4.60
N SER A 72 -0.72 -8.50 -4.90
CA SER A 72 -2.17 -8.70 -4.86
C SER A 72 -2.83 -7.57 -5.66
N CYS A 73 -4.16 -7.48 -5.65
CA CYS A 73 -4.86 -6.30 -6.17
C CYS A 73 -4.51 -5.00 -5.42
N THR A 74 -4.02 -5.11 -4.19
CA THR A 74 -3.66 -3.96 -3.33
C THR A 74 -2.23 -3.48 -3.55
N ASN A 75 -1.26 -4.42 -3.63
CA ASN A 75 0.17 -4.15 -3.62
C ASN A 75 0.97 -4.96 -4.67
N GLY A 76 0.42 -5.10 -5.87
CA GLY A 76 1.07 -5.80 -6.99
C GLY A 76 1.45 -4.91 -8.17
N ARG A 77 1.42 -3.58 -8.02
CA ARG A 77 1.84 -2.67 -9.11
C ARG A 77 3.35 -2.73 -9.30
N ILE A 78 3.83 -2.19 -10.43
CA ILE A 78 5.26 -2.20 -10.74
C ILE A 78 6.08 -1.51 -9.66
N GLU A 79 5.58 -0.42 -9.08
CA GLU A 79 6.27 0.31 -8.01
C GLU A 79 6.39 -0.54 -6.73
N ASP A 80 5.35 -1.30 -6.38
CA ASP A 80 5.36 -2.20 -5.23
C ASP A 80 6.44 -3.30 -5.41
N LEU A 81 6.51 -3.89 -6.62
CA LEU A 81 7.48 -4.93 -6.95
C LEU A 81 8.92 -4.42 -7.03
N CYS A 82 9.13 -3.18 -7.51
CA CYS A 82 10.44 -2.54 -7.51
C CYS A 82 10.99 -2.37 -6.08
N ILE A 83 10.16 -1.89 -5.15
CA ILE A 83 10.56 -1.74 -3.74
C ILE A 83 10.91 -3.10 -3.13
N ALA A 84 10.08 -4.13 -3.39
CA ALA A 84 10.38 -5.48 -2.92
C ALA A 84 11.69 -6.03 -3.51
N ALA A 85 11.95 -5.80 -4.80
CA ALA A 85 13.18 -6.22 -5.46
C ALA A 85 14.42 -5.52 -4.90
N GLU A 86 14.32 -4.23 -4.56
CA GLU A 86 15.41 -3.49 -3.91
C GLU A 86 15.75 -4.06 -2.53
N ILE A 87 14.75 -4.39 -1.72
CA ILE A 87 14.94 -5.00 -0.38
C ILE A 87 15.56 -6.40 -0.49
N LEU A 88 15.14 -7.18 -1.49
CA LEU A 88 15.62 -8.56 -1.69
C LEU A 88 16.96 -8.63 -2.42
N LYS A 89 17.46 -7.52 -2.99
CA LYS A 89 18.65 -7.52 -3.83
C LYS A 89 19.89 -7.99 -3.05
N GLY A 90 20.54 -9.01 -3.57
CA GLY A 90 21.74 -9.60 -2.96
C GLY A 90 21.46 -10.49 -1.74
N GLN A 91 20.19 -10.68 -1.38
CA GLN A 91 19.77 -11.56 -0.30
C GLN A 91 19.26 -12.89 -0.84
N GLN A 92 19.28 -13.92 0.01
CA GLN A 92 18.60 -15.18 -0.25
C GLN A 92 17.45 -15.35 0.73
N VAL A 93 16.33 -15.86 0.24
CA VAL A 93 15.19 -16.21 1.09
C VAL A 93 15.62 -17.34 2.03
N HIS A 94 15.21 -17.24 3.29
CA HIS A 94 15.49 -18.27 4.29
C HIS A 94 14.94 -19.63 3.83
N SER A 95 15.68 -20.72 4.04
CA SER A 95 15.37 -22.05 3.50
C SER A 95 14.02 -22.62 3.94
N GLU A 96 13.54 -22.20 5.12
CA GLU A 96 12.25 -22.61 5.68
C GLU A 96 11.07 -21.73 5.23
N VAL A 97 11.32 -20.68 4.42
CA VAL A 97 10.30 -19.71 4.01
C VAL A 97 10.03 -19.81 2.52
N ARG A 98 8.77 -20.01 2.15
CA ARG A 98 8.34 -19.93 0.75
C ARG A 98 8.01 -18.49 0.37
N LEU A 99 8.75 -17.91 -0.57
CA LEU A 99 8.41 -16.62 -1.17
C LEU A 99 7.62 -16.81 -2.47
N ILE A 100 6.49 -16.12 -2.60
CA ILE A 100 5.63 -16.12 -3.80
C ILE A 100 5.44 -14.68 -4.27
N ILE A 101 5.69 -14.40 -5.54
CA ILE A 101 5.53 -13.07 -6.15
C ILE A 101 4.41 -13.12 -7.18
N ILE A 102 3.41 -12.24 -7.04
CA ILE A 102 2.21 -12.22 -7.90
C ILE A 102 1.97 -10.78 -8.42
N PRO A 103 2.34 -10.46 -9.68
CA PRO A 103 2.04 -9.15 -10.25
C PRO A 103 0.53 -8.90 -10.37
N ALA A 104 0.09 -7.64 -10.24
CA ALA A 104 -1.34 -7.30 -10.22
C ALA A 104 -2.06 -7.57 -11.55
N THR A 105 -1.38 -7.40 -12.68
CA THR A 105 -1.93 -7.61 -14.02
C THR A 105 -0.86 -8.16 -14.96
N GLN A 106 -1.30 -8.72 -16.10
CA GLN A 106 -0.44 -9.13 -17.22
C GLN A 106 0.15 -7.92 -17.95
#